data_AF-X1VHG0-F1
#
_entry.id   AF-X1VHG0-F1
#
_cell.length_a   1.000
_cell.length_b   1.000
_cell.length_c   1.000
_cell.angle_alpha   90.00
_cell.angle_beta   90.00
_cell.angle_gamma   90.00
#
_symmetry.space_group_name_H-M   'P 1'
#
loop_
_entity.id
_entity.type
_entity.pdbx_description
1 polymer ?
#
loop_
_entity_poly.entity_id
_entity_poly.type
_entity_poly.pdbx_seq_one_letter_code
_entity_poly.pdbx_strand_id
1 'polypeptide(L)'
;MEHHELRVLADYTHTGLQAANTPAKPSPRDVLGELERDERAEVVFAEIFSPISGGGEEPLKKIIPVLDGEKYGEYVSLSGIASSVMAPPKRSIWAGKLYSFGTPMSNNPLLSTTLKYSESITLECLAGAAQITAAYRIRLWGYVYKVAELSRVFGTMLFPTSLVDRARNRTLPIGVDAAGRVIKDAIPVNGDTWKTLPGGKDQAIPKINPFIRYAYNKKA
;
A
#
# COMPACT_ATOMS: atom_id res chain seq x y z
N MET A 1 4.03 25.29 11.68
CA MET A 1 4.30 24.08 10.90
C MET A 1 2.93 23.46 10.67
N GLU A 2 2.40 23.48 9.45
CA GLU A 2 1.17 22.72 9.19
C GLU A 2 1.48 21.25 9.48
N HIS A 3 0.70 20.67 10.38
CA HIS A 3 0.87 19.31 10.83
C HIS A 3 0.36 18.41 9.69
N HIS A 4 1.21 17.57 9.09
CA HIS A 4 0.70 16.54 8.19
C HIS A 4 -0.20 15.62 9.01
N GLU A 5 -1.50 15.67 8.75
CA GLU A 5 -2.49 14.87 9.46
C GLU A 5 -2.74 13.57 8.71
N LEU A 6 -2.79 12.47 9.45
CA LEU A 6 -3.20 11.18 8.92
C LEU A 6 -4.66 11.29 8.47
N ARG A 7 -4.92 11.06 7.20
CA ARG A 7 -6.25 11.19 6.61
C ARG A 7 -6.61 9.99 5.75
N VAL A 8 -7.90 9.87 5.45
CA VAL A 8 -8.40 8.92 4.46
C VAL A 8 -8.03 9.45 3.07
N LEU A 9 -7.28 8.65 2.32
CA LEU A 9 -6.82 8.93 0.95
C LEU A 9 -7.71 8.26 -0.10
N ALA A 10 -8.38 7.18 0.28
CA ALA A 10 -9.42 6.56 -0.54
C ALA A 10 -10.46 5.90 0.36
N ASP A 11 -11.74 6.02 0.03
CA ASP A 11 -12.85 5.44 0.75
C ASP A 11 -13.83 4.80 -0.22
N TYR A 12 -13.75 3.47 -0.33
CA TYR A 12 -14.63 2.72 -1.20
C TYR A 12 -15.68 1.97 -0.39
N THR A 13 -16.96 2.25 -0.69
CA THR A 13 -18.08 1.43 -0.19
C THR A 13 -18.75 0.75 -1.38
N HIS A 14 -18.67 -0.58 -1.44
CA HIS A 14 -19.43 -1.35 -2.43
C HIS A 14 -20.81 -1.64 -1.85
N THR A 15 -21.84 -1.38 -2.65
CA THR A 15 -23.24 -1.71 -2.34
C THR A 15 -23.85 -2.53 -3.48
N GLY A 16 -24.79 -3.40 -3.14
CA GLY A 16 -25.44 -4.27 -4.13
C GLY A 16 -24.67 -5.55 -4.40
N LEU A 17 -25.18 -6.33 -5.35
CA LEU A 17 -24.68 -7.66 -5.68
C LEU A 17 -23.40 -7.58 -6.52
N GLN A 18 -22.35 -8.28 -6.09
CA GLN A 18 -21.16 -8.54 -6.90
C GLN A 18 -21.14 -10.02 -7.28
N ALA A 19 -21.15 -10.30 -8.58
CA ALA A 19 -21.18 -11.67 -9.09
C ALA A 19 -19.91 -12.44 -8.73
N ALA A 20 -20.04 -13.76 -8.57
CA ALA A 20 -18.91 -14.66 -8.29
C ALA A 20 -17.78 -14.49 -9.32
N ASN A 21 -16.53 -14.54 -8.85
CA ASN A 21 -15.31 -14.40 -9.64
C ASN A 21 -15.20 -13.11 -10.48
N THR A 22 -16.01 -12.10 -10.18
CA THR A 22 -15.92 -10.80 -10.87
C THR A 22 -15.20 -9.76 -10.02
N PRO A 23 -14.32 -8.93 -10.61
CA PRO A 23 -13.73 -7.81 -9.92
C PRO A 23 -14.64 -6.58 -9.96
N ALA A 24 -14.88 -5.96 -8.81
CA ALA A 24 -15.31 -4.58 -8.72
C ALA A 24 -14.09 -3.65 -8.88
N LYS A 25 -14.20 -2.65 -9.75
CA LYS A 25 -13.12 -1.73 -10.14
C LYS A 25 -13.63 -0.29 -10.09
N PRO A 26 -13.85 0.29 -8.90
CA PRO A 26 -14.22 1.70 -8.80
C PRO A 26 -13.16 2.58 -9.48
N SER A 27 -13.59 3.69 -10.08
CA SER A 27 -12.66 4.71 -10.56
C SER A 27 -12.00 5.43 -9.37
N PRO A 28 -10.86 6.11 -9.57
CA PRO A 28 -10.29 6.98 -8.54
C PRO A 28 -11.31 7.99 -7.98
N ARG A 29 -12.19 8.53 -8.83
CA ARG A 29 -13.25 9.45 -8.41
C ARG A 29 -14.27 8.79 -7.48
N ASP A 30 -14.64 7.53 -7.73
CA ASP A 30 -15.60 6.79 -6.90
C ASP A 30 -15.08 6.52 -5.48
N VAL A 31 -13.75 6.57 -5.29
CA VAL A 31 -13.10 6.35 -4.00
C VAL A 31 -12.49 7.61 -3.40
N LEU A 32 -12.67 8.78 -4.03
CA LEU A 32 -12.04 10.04 -3.64
C LEU A 32 -10.50 9.96 -3.61
N GLY A 33 -9.91 9.18 -4.51
CA GLY A 33 -8.48 8.87 -4.55
C GLY A 33 -7.65 9.75 -5.48
N GLU A 34 -8.19 10.85 -6.00
CA GLU A 34 -7.49 11.79 -6.88
C GLU A 34 -6.72 12.83 -6.08
N LEU A 35 -5.55 13.24 -6.59
CA LEU A 35 -4.73 14.30 -6.02
C LEU A 35 -4.76 15.56 -6.90
N GLU A 36 -4.51 16.70 -6.27
CA GLU A 36 -4.19 17.90 -7.02
C GLU A 36 -2.81 17.78 -7.69
N ARG A 37 -2.59 18.57 -8.75
CA ARG A 37 -1.35 18.49 -9.56
C ARG A 37 -0.08 18.71 -8.72
N ASP A 38 -0.16 19.55 -7.70
CA ASP A 38 0.94 19.91 -6.81
C ASP A 38 1.03 19.03 -5.56
N GLU A 39 0.36 17.88 -5.56
CA GLU A 39 0.29 16.97 -4.41
C GLU A 39 0.97 15.63 -4.67
N ARG A 40 1.53 15.03 -3.61
CA ARG A 40 2.06 13.67 -3.58
C ARG A 40 1.54 12.97 -2.34
N ALA A 41 1.20 11.70 -2.44
CA ALA A 41 0.64 10.98 -1.30
C ALA A 41 1.33 9.64 -1.06
N GLU A 42 1.32 9.24 0.21
CA GLU A 42 1.76 7.92 0.65
C GLU A 42 0.69 7.23 1.50
N VAL A 43 0.33 5.99 1.14
CA VAL A 43 -0.58 5.15 1.93
C VAL A 43 0.21 4.38 2.96
N VAL A 44 -0.21 4.50 4.21
CA VAL A 44 0.44 3.89 5.38
C VAL A 44 -0.20 2.55 5.73
N PHE A 45 -1.53 2.44 5.64
CA PHE A 45 -2.25 1.20 5.93
C PHE A 45 -3.63 1.18 5.25
N ALA A 46 -4.24 0.01 5.23
CA ALA A 46 -5.63 -0.19 4.81
C ALA A 46 -6.52 -0.54 6.01
N GLU A 47 -7.81 -0.23 5.89
CA GLU A 47 -8.85 -0.60 6.84
C GLU A 47 -10.02 -1.23 6.07
N ILE A 48 -10.34 -2.48 6.38
CA ILE A 48 -11.31 -3.29 5.62
C ILE A 48 -12.46 -3.71 6.53
N PHE A 49 -13.66 -3.34 6.13
CA PHE A 49 -14.93 -3.80 6.69
C PHE A 49 -15.47 -4.89 5.78
N SER A 50 -15.28 -6.14 6.18
CA SER A 50 -15.66 -7.34 5.42
C SER A 50 -17.18 -7.42 5.18
N PRO A 51 -17.61 -7.98 4.03
CA PRO A 51 -19.02 -8.25 3.79
C PRO A 51 -19.47 -9.44 4.66
N ILE A 52 -20.51 -9.21 5.47
CA ILE A 52 -21.12 -10.21 6.34
C ILE A 52 -22.63 -10.18 6.11
N SER A 53 -23.22 -11.34 5.79
CA SER A 53 -24.64 -11.50 5.51
C SER A 53 -25.18 -12.74 6.19
N GLY A 54 -26.39 -12.69 6.74
CA GLY A 54 -27.06 -13.88 7.32
C GLY A 54 -26.26 -14.61 8.42
N GLY A 55 -25.33 -13.94 9.09
CA GLY A 55 -24.44 -14.54 10.08
C GLY A 55 -23.15 -15.20 9.53
N GLY A 56 -22.94 -15.16 8.21
CA GLY A 56 -21.75 -15.70 7.56
C GLY A 56 -20.90 -14.63 6.87
N GLU A 57 -19.61 -14.89 6.76
CA GLU A 57 -18.71 -14.09 5.93
C GLU A 57 -18.89 -14.38 4.45
N GLU A 58 -18.76 -13.36 3.61
CA GLU A 58 -18.83 -13.51 2.15
C GLU A 58 -17.43 -13.41 1.51
N PRO A 59 -17.24 -14.01 0.32
CA PRO A 59 -15.89 -14.24 -0.21
C PRO A 59 -15.33 -13.00 -0.91
N LEU A 60 -15.03 -11.92 -0.19
CA LEU A 60 -14.20 -10.81 -0.70
C LEU A 60 -12.74 -11.27 -0.74
N LYS A 61 -12.44 -12.07 -1.75
CA LYS A 61 -11.20 -12.82 -1.86
C LYS A 61 -10.03 -11.85 -1.88
N LYS A 62 -9.95 -10.96 -2.86
CA LYS A 62 -8.70 -10.21 -3.08
C LYS A 62 -8.97 -8.72 -3.25
N ILE A 63 -8.21 -7.91 -2.53
CA ILE A 63 -8.18 -6.46 -2.66
C ILE A 63 -6.76 -6.03 -3.06
N ILE A 64 -6.65 -5.37 -4.21
CA ILE A 64 -5.38 -4.87 -4.76
C ILE A 64 -5.46 -3.34 -4.87
N PRO A 65 -4.51 -2.60 -4.27
CA PRO A 65 -4.32 -1.19 -4.57
C PRO A 65 -3.84 -0.99 -6.02
N VAL A 66 -4.38 0.04 -6.68
CA VAL A 66 -3.98 0.48 -8.01
C VAL A 66 -3.44 1.89 -7.88
N LEU A 67 -2.14 2.08 -8.15
CA LEU A 67 -1.41 3.34 -7.97
C LEU A 67 -1.12 3.94 -9.35
N ASP A 68 -1.64 5.14 -9.63
CA ASP A 68 -1.43 5.83 -10.92
C ASP A 68 -1.64 4.91 -12.13
N GLY A 69 -2.74 4.14 -12.10
CA GLY A 69 -3.14 3.16 -13.12
C GLY A 69 -2.46 1.79 -13.05
N GLU A 70 -1.46 1.59 -12.18
CA GLU A 70 -0.70 0.34 -12.09
C GLU A 70 -1.15 -0.53 -10.90
N LYS A 71 -1.43 -1.82 -11.18
CA LYS A 71 -1.85 -2.77 -10.15
C LYS A 71 -0.67 -3.18 -9.28
N TYR A 72 -0.77 -2.94 -7.98
CA TYR A 72 0.26 -3.32 -7.01
C TYR A 72 0.10 -4.74 -6.44
N GLY A 73 -0.69 -5.58 -7.12
CA GLY A 73 -1.04 -6.94 -6.68
C GLY A 73 0.15 -7.90 -6.62
N GLU A 74 1.27 -7.55 -7.26
CA GLU A 74 2.51 -8.30 -7.14
C GLU A 74 3.15 -8.19 -5.73
N TYR A 75 2.84 -7.14 -4.97
CA TYR A 75 3.39 -6.89 -3.64
C TYR A 75 2.32 -6.87 -2.54
N VAL A 76 1.16 -6.28 -2.83
CA VAL A 76 0.06 -6.09 -1.88
C VAL A 76 -1.22 -6.76 -2.40
N SER A 77 -1.65 -7.80 -1.69
CA SER A 77 -2.90 -8.51 -1.94
C SER A 77 -3.57 -8.82 -0.61
N LEU A 78 -4.59 -8.03 -0.26
CA LEU A 78 -5.28 -8.13 1.02
C LEU A 78 -6.49 -9.07 0.92
N SER A 79 -6.75 -9.83 1.97
CA SER A 79 -8.01 -10.58 2.11
C SER A 79 -9.07 -9.68 2.73
N GLY A 80 -10.26 -9.69 2.16
CA GLY A 80 -11.45 -9.03 2.72
C GLY A 80 -12.42 -9.99 3.42
N ILE A 81 -12.10 -11.29 3.51
CA ILE A 81 -12.90 -12.29 4.22
C ILE A 81 -12.70 -12.11 5.73
N ALA A 82 -13.78 -12.05 6.52
CA ALA A 82 -13.75 -11.62 7.92
C ALA A 82 -12.79 -12.44 8.81
N SER A 83 -12.70 -13.75 8.59
CA SER A 83 -11.86 -14.70 9.31
C SER A 83 -10.37 -14.60 8.97
N SER A 84 -10.03 -13.99 7.82
CA SER A 84 -8.66 -13.90 7.29
C SER A 84 -8.25 -12.46 6.95
N VAL A 85 -9.04 -11.48 7.38
CA VAL A 85 -8.79 -10.07 7.11
C VAL A 85 -7.48 -9.64 7.76
N MET A 86 -6.53 -9.16 6.95
CA MET A 86 -5.21 -8.76 7.44
C MET A 86 -5.14 -7.28 7.83
N ALA A 87 -6.19 -6.52 7.49
CA ALA A 87 -6.33 -5.09 7.74
C ALA A 87 -7.72 -4.78 8.30
N PRO A 88 -8.09 -5.33 9.48
CA PRO A 88 -9.40 -5.11 10.09
C PRO A 88 -9.59 -3.65 10.53
N PRO A 89 -10.82 -3.24 10.88
CA PRO A 89 -11.09 -1.93 11.47
C PRO A 89 -10.22 -1.68 12.69
N LYS A 90 -9.75 -0.44 12.89
CA LYS A 90 -8.80 -0.12 13.98
C LYS A 90 -9.29 -0.56 15.36
N ARG A 91 -10.61 -0.48 15.60
CA ARG A 91 -11.26 -0.94 16.83
C ARG A 91 -11.16 -2.45 17.10
N SER A 92 -10.87 -3.23 16.07
CA SER A 92 -10.76 -4.69 16.12
C SER A 92 -9.30 -5.16 16.25
N ILE A 93 -8.34 -4.23 16.37
CA ILE A 93 -6.92 -4.55 16.50
C ILE A 93 -6.54 -4.60 17.98
N TRP A 94 -6.25 -5.81 18.46
CA TRP A 94 -5.73 -5.99 19.80
C TRP A 94 -4.35 -5.35 19.95
N ALA A 95 -4.13 -4.68 21.09
CA ALA A 95 -2.90 -3.96 21.42
C ALA A 95 -2.46 -2.89 20.40
N GLY A 96 -3.36 -2.44 19.51
CA GLY A 96 -3.07 -1.37 18.55
C GLY A 96 -1.98 -1.69 17.52
N LYS A 97 -1.58 -2.96 17.38
CA LYS A 97 -0.53 -3.40 16.44
C LYS A 97 -1.06 -3.52 15.01
N LEU A 98 -1.28 -2.37 14.40
CA LEU A 98 -1.69 -2.24 13.01
C LEU A 98 -0.54 -2.64 12.07
N TYR A 99 -0.84 -3.45 11.07
CA TYR A 99 0.10 -3.67 9.98
C TYR A 99 0.18 -2.41 9.13
N SER A 100 1.39 -1.88 8.98
CA SER A 100 1.68 -0.74 8.11
C SER A 100 2.53 -1.17 6.92
N PHE A 101 2.28 -0.58 5.75
CA PHE A 101 3.10 -0.77 4.56
C PHE A 101 4.52 -0.23 4.75
N GLY A 102 4.72 0.74 5.62
CA GLY A 102 6.04 1.30 5.90
C GLY A 102 5.97 2.43 6.91
N THR A 103 7.11 3.02 7.22
CA THR A 103 7.20 4.22 8.05
C THR A 103 7.05 5.46 7.16
N PRO A 104 5.97 6.26 7.33
CA PRO A 104 5.80 7.51 6.58
C PRO A 104 6.89 8.51 6.95
N MET A 105 7.15 9.49 6.07
CA MET A 105 8.14 10.56 6.32
C MET A 105 9.58 10.05 6.61
N SER A 106 9.85 8.78 6.30
CA SER A 106 11.17 8.18 6.48
C SER A 106 12.04 8.37 5.25
N ASN A 107 13.31 8.71 5.46
CA ASN A 107 14.34 8.74 4.44
C ASN A 107 15.19 7.44 4.39
N ASN A 108 14.92 6.49 5.28
CA ASN A 108 15.52 5.16 5.24
C ASN A 108 14.78 4.31 4.19
N PRO A 109 15.46 3.84 3.11
CA PRO A 109 14.79 3.12 2.04
C PRO A 109 14.12 1.81 2.46
N LEU A 110 14.63 1.15 3.51
CA LEU A 110 14.08 -0.11 4.02
C LEU A 110 12.82 0.09 4.87
N LEU A 111 12.57 1.32 5.32
CA LEU A 111 11.40 1.68 6.11
C LEU A 111 10.39 2.49 5.31
N SER A 112 10.83 3.28 4.32
CA SER A 112 9.98 4.17 3.52
C SER A 112 9.15 3.42 2.47
N THR A 113 8.55 2.27 2.81
CA THR A 113 7.84 1.37 1.89
C THR A 113 6.32 1.59 1.84
N THR A 114 5.84 2.72 2.34
CA THR A 114 4.46 3.19 2.11
C THR A 114 4.14 3.23 0.61
N LEU A 115 2.88 3.03 0.22
CA LEU A 115 2.49 3.04 -1.20
C LEU A 115 2.48 4.47 -1.72
N LYS A 116 3.33 4.77 -2.71
CA LYS A 116 3.50 6.14 -3.23
C LYS A 116 2.83 6.30 -4.58
N TYR A 117 2.00 7.33 -4.70
CA TYR A 117 1.32 7.72 -5.94
C TYR A 117 1.33 9.24 -6.11
N SER A 118 1.23 9.72 -7.35
CA SER A 118 1.34 11.15 -7.68
C SER A 118 0.08 11.76 -8.30
N GLU A 119 -0.87 10.95 -8.75
CA GLU A 119 -2.07 11.43 -9.45
C GLU A 119 -3.32 10.79 -8.86
N SER A 120 -3.35 9.47 -8.76
CA SER A 120 -4.55 8.76 -8.32
C SER A 120 -4.29 7.42 -7.66
N ILE A 121 -5.21 7.04 -6.78
CA ILE A 121 -5.28 5.70 -6.20
C ILE A 121 -6.70 5.14 -6.33
N THR A 122 -6.80 3.85 -6.62
CA THR A 122 -8.06 3.10 -6.51
C THR A 122 -7.80 1.65 -6.08
N LEU A 123 -8.83 0.82 -6.14
CA LEU A 123 -8.83 -0.56 -5.69
C LEU A 123 -9.39 -1.47 -6.78
N GLU A 124 -8.89 -2.70 -6.84
CA GLU A 124 -9.56 -3.81 -7.51
C GLU A 124 -9.96 -4.85 -6.45
N CYS A 125 -11.26 -5.14 -6.37
CA CYS A 125 -11.87 -5.99 -5.35
C CYS A 125 -12.50 -7.22 -6.01
N LEU A 126 -11.88 -8.39 -5.86
CA LEU A 126 -12.31 -9.64 -6.48
C LEU A 126 -13.18 -10.48 -5.53
N ALA A 127 -14.41 -10.78 -5.96
CA ALA A 127 -15.24 -11.81 -5.34
C ALA A 127 -14.67 -13.21 -5.59
N GLY A 128 -14.84 -14.10 -4.62
CA GLY A 128 -14.49 -15.51 -4.72
C GLY A 128 -15.53 -16.33 -5.50
N ALA A 129 -15.62 -17.62 -5.18
CA ALA A 129 -16.46 -18.57 -5.92
C ALA A 129 -17.97 -18.35 -5.71
N ALA A 130 -18.37 -17.66 -4.65
CA ALA A 130 -19.75 -17.24 -4.43
C ALA A 130 -19.90 -15.73 -4.63
N GLN A 131 -21.13 -15.29 -4.90
CA GLN A 131 -21.45 -13.88 -4.99
C GLN A 131 -21.33 -13.18 -3.62
N ILE A 132 -21.11 -11.87 -3.65
CA ILE A 132 -21.19 -11.00 -2.48
C ILE A 132 -22.53 -10.26 -2.56
N THR A 133 -23.29 -10.28 -1.47
CA THR A 133 -24.60 -9.64 -1.33
C THR A 133 -24.61 -8.56 -0.25
N ALA A 134 -23.72 -8.66 0.74
CA ALA A 134 -23.55 -7.64 1.77
C ALA A 134 -22.61 -6.51 1.29
N ALA A 135 -22.84 -5.32 1.82
CA ALA A 135 -21.93 -4.20 1.61
C ALA A 135 -20.57 -4.46 2.29
N TYR A 136 -19.52 -3.94 1.68
CA TYR A 136 -18.19 -3.90 2.27
C TYR A 136 -17.57 -2.52 2.07
N ARG A 137 -16.64 -2.16 2.95
CA ARG A 137 -15.94 -0.86 2.89
C ARG A 137 -14.45 -1.03 3.03
N ILE A 138 -13.69 -0.28 2.25
CA ILE A 138 -12.24 -0.28 2.28
C ILE A 138 -11.77 1.16 2.36
N ARG A 139 -10.96 1.49 3.36
CA ARG A 139 -10.32 2.79 3.48
C ARG A 139 -8.81 2.64 3.38
N LEU A 140 -8.18 3.53 2.63
CA LEU A 140 -6.73 3.68 2.59
C LEU A 140 -6.37 4.94 3.37
N TRP A 141 -5.47 4.79 4.35
CA TRP A 141 -5.08 5.86 5.25
C TRP A 141 -3.63 6.26 5.02
N GLY A 142 -3.35 7.56 5.05
CA GLY A 142 -2.01 8.06 4.79
C GLY A 142 -1.90 9.58 4.85
N TYR A 143 -0.92 10.10 4.14
CA TYR A 143 -0.57 11.52 4.14
C TYR A 143 -0.53 12.06 2.71
N VAL A 144 -0.87 13.35 2.58
CA VAL A 144 -0.71 14.15 1.36
C VAL A 144 0.29 15.26 1.65
N TYR A 145 1.17 15.52 0.70
CA TYR A 145 2.23 16.51 0.75
C TYR A 145 2.11 17.46 -0.43
N LYS A 146 2.37 18.75 -0.21
CA LYS A 146 2.65 19.66 -1.33
C LYS A 146 4.05 19.37 -1.88
N VAL A 147 4.20 19.41 -3.20
CA VAL A 147 5.47 19.12 -3.89
C VAL A 147 6.62 19.99 -3.36
N ALA A 148 6.34 21.26 -3.05
CA ALA A 148 7.31 22.21 -2.52
C ALA A 148 7.86 21.83 -1.12
N GLU A 149 7.20 20.93 -0.40
CA GLU A 149 7.57 20.56 0.97
C GLU A 149 8.34 19.23 1.05
N LEU A 150 8.34 18.45 -0.03
CA LEU A 150 8.90 17.09 -0.04
C LEU A 150 10.37 17.04 0.38
N SER A 151 11.18 17.98 -0.10
CA SER A 151 12.60 18.07 0.26
C SER A 151 12.80 18.42 1.73
N ARG A 152 11.89 19.18 2.34
CA ARG A 152 11.92 19.54 3.76
C ARG A 152 11.50 18.36 4.64
N VAL A 153 10.53 17.56 4.20
CA VAL A 153 10.00 16.42 4.97
C VAL A 153 10.94 15.21 4.90
N PHE A 154 11.43 14.87 3.71
CA PHE A 154 12.19 13.63 3.49
C PHE A 154 13.69 13.87 3.23
N GLY A 155 14.07 15.04 2.72
CA GLY A 155 15.43 15.31 2.25
C GLY A 155 15.81 14.40 1.07
N THR A 156 16.76 13.50 1.31
CA THR A 156 17.28 12.56 0.33
C THR A 156 17.08 11.13 0.83
N MET A 157 16.56 10.27 -0.04
CA MET A 157 16.44 8.84 0.22
C MET A 157 17.82 8.17 0.26
N LEU A 158 18.15 7.51 1.38
CA LEU A 158 19.52 7.11 1.72
C LEU A 158 19.95 5.78 1.05
N PHE A 159 20.24 5.83 -0.24
CA PHE A 159 20.94 4.77 -0.98
C PHE A 159 22.43 5.09 -1.17
N PRO A 160 23.30 4.08 -1.35
CA PRO A 160 23.04 2.66 -1.09
C PRO A 160 22.75 2.41 0.40
N THR A 161 22.02 1.34 0.70
CA THR A 161 21.67 0.94 2.07
C THR A 161 22.13 -0.49 2.33
N SER A 162 21.85 -1.05 3.51
CA SER A 162 22.19 -2.43 3.81
C SER A 162 21.18 -3.11 4.73
N LEU A 163 20.97 -4.40 4.50
CA LEU A 163 20.17 -5.26 5.37
C LEU A 163 21.11 -6.08 6.27
N VAL A 164 20.94 -5.93 7.58
CA VAL A 164 21.75 -6.64 8.58
C VAL A 164 21.01 -7.91 9.01
N ASP A 165 21.51 -9.07 8.57
CA ASP A 165 21.03 -10.39 8.99
C ASP A 165 21.86 -10.85 10.20
N ARG A 166 21.42 -10.45 11.40
CA ARG A 166 22.11 -10.77 12.66
C ARG A 166 22.19 -12.26 12.93
N ALA A 167 21.17 -13.03 12.54
CA ALA A 167 21.13 -14.47 12.77
C ALA A 167 22.24 -15.20 12.00
N ARG A 168 22.64 -14.68 10.84
CA ARG A 168 23.74 -15.22 10.02
C ARG A 168 25.01 -14.38 10.07
N ASN A 169 25.06 -13.39 10.97
CA ASN A 169 26.17 -12.46 11.12
C ASN A 169 26.68 -11.88 9.79
N ARG A 170 25.76 -11.44 8.92
CA ARG A 170 26.10 -10.89 7.60
C ARG A 170 25.37 -9.59 7.32
N THR A 171 26.00 -8.75 6.50
CA THR A 171 25.42 -7.51 5.96
C THR A 171 25.27 -7.65 4.46
N LEU A 172 24.04 -7.49 3.98
CA LEU A 172 23.71 -7.53 2.56
C LEU A 172 23.61 -6.09 2.06
N PRO A 173 24.56 -5.59 1.25
CA PRO A 173 24.46 -4.25 0.72
C PRO A 173 23.41 -4.21 -0.40
N ILE A 174 22.67 -3.10 -0.45
CA ILE A 174 21.55 -2.87 -1.37
C ILE A 174 21.84 -1.58 -2.14
N GLY A 175 21.79 -1.66 -3.47
CA GLY A 175 22.20 -0.56 -4.34
C GLY A 175 23.68 -0.58 -4.71
N VAL A 176 24.38 -1.68 -4.44
CA VAL A 176 25.72 -1.98 -4.98
C VAL A 176 25.73 -3.34 -5.68
N ASP A 177 26.58 -3.51 -6.68
CA ASP A 177 26.80 -4.79 -7.37
C ASP A 177 27.82 -5.69 -6.65
N ALA A 178 28.06 -6.90 -7.19
CA ALA A 178 29.01 -7.86 -6.64
C ALA A 178 30.48 -7.37 -6.67
N ALA A 179 30.79 -6.38 -7.50
CA ALA A 179 32.10 -5.73 -7.56
C ALA A 179 32.20 -4.50 -6.63
N GLY A 180 31.15 -4.20 -5.86
CA GLY A 180 31.09 -3.07 -4.94
C GLY A 180 30.78 -1.72 -5.60
N ARG A 181 30.35 -1.71 -6.87
CA ARG A 181 30.00 -0.47 -7.57
C ARG A 181 28.59 -0.04 -7.20
N VAL A 182 28.37 1.25 -7.02
CA VAL A 182 27.02 1.80 -6.78
C VAL A 182 26.19 1.65 -8.06
N ILE A 183 25.04 1.00 -7.93
CA ILE A 183 24.05 0.81 -9.01
C ILE A 183 22.73 1.51 -8.71
N LYS A 184 22.57 2.04 -7.49
CA LYS A 184 21.43 2.85 -7.09
C LYS A 184 21.92 3.95 -6.16
N ASP A 185 21.92 5.16 -6.68
CA ASP A 185 22.34 6.35 -5.96
C ASP A 185 21.26 6.84 -4.99
N ALA A 186 21.68 7.70 -4.07
CA ALA A 186 20.77 8.47 -3.23
C ALA A 186 19.79 9.27 -4.10
N ILE A 187 18.51 9.30 -3.72
CA ILE A 187 17.45 9.91 -4.52
C ILE A 187 16.97 11.18 -3.81
N PRO A 188 17.20 12.39 -4.35
CA PRO A 188 16.58 13.60 -3.82
C PRO A 188 15.06 13.48 -3.86
N VAL A 189 14.37 13.76 -2.76
CA VAL A 189 12.91 13.59 -2.71
C VAL A 189 12.21 14.87 -3.17
N ASN A 190 11.53 14.79 -4.32
CA ASN A 190 10.79 15.90 -4.92
C ASN A 190 9.61 15.36 -5.78
N GLY A 191 8.90 16.26 -6.46
CA GLY A 191 7.72 15.91 -7.25
C GLY A 191 7.98 14.96 -8.41
N ASP A 192 9.18 15.00 -8.99
CA ASP A 192 9.58 14.20 -10.17
C ASP A 192 10.08 12.81 -9.74
N THR A 193 10.77 12.73 -8.61
CA THR A 193 11.33 11.48 -8.09
C THR A 193 10.37 10.69 -7.23
N TRP A 194 9.20 11.25 -6.87
CA TRP A 194 8.26 10.63 -5.92
C TRP A 194 7.93 9.16 -6.22
N LYS A 195 7.64 8.85 -7.49
CA LYS A 195 7.27 7.50 -7.93
C LYS A 195 8.45 6.53 -8.01
N THR A 196 9.69 7.02 -7.97
CA THR A 196 10.92 6.21 -8.03
C THR A 196 11.43 5.82 -6.64
N LEU A 197 10.80 6.33 -5.58
CA LEU A 197 11.09 5.99 -4.20
C LEU A 197 10.57 4.59 -3.84
N PRO A 198 11.06 3.97 -2.74
CA PRO A 198 10.50 2.72 -2.21
C PRO A 198 8.98 2.81 -2.02
N GLY A 199 8.27 1.73 -2.40
CA GLY A 199 6.81 1.69 -2.47
C GLY A 199 6.16 2.48 -3.62
N GLY A 200 6.95 3.14 -4.47
CA GLY A 200 6.50 3.74 -5.73
C GLY A 200 6.56 2.76 -6.91
N LYS A 201 5.83 3.05 -7.99
CA LYS A 201 5.76 2.17 -9.16
C LYS A 201 6.98 2.24 -10.10
N ASP A 202 7.59 3.42 -10.22
CA ASP A 202 8.62 3.73 -11.23
C ASP A 202 10.05 3.48 -10.69
N GLN A 203 10.22 2.54 -9.76
CA GLN A 203 11.51 2.26 -9.13
C GLN A 203 12.50 1.59 -10.08
N ALA A 204 13.74 2.11 -10.10
CA ALA A 204 14.89 1.39 -10.61
C ALA A 204 15.27 0.22 -9.69
N ILE A 205 15.82 -0.85 -10.27
CA ILE A 205 16.32 -2.02 -9.55
C ILE A 205 17.53 -1.62 -8.68
N PRO A 206 17.63 -2.10 -7.42
CA PRO A 206 16.69 -2.98 -6.72
C PRO A 206 15.42 -2.24 -6.25
N LYS A 207 14.25 -2.85 -6.47
CA LYS A 207 12.95 -2.36 -6.00
C LYS A 207 12.74 -2.75 -4.53
N ILE A 208 12.22 -1.83 -3.73
CA ILE A 208 11.92 -2.06 -2.31
C ILE A 208 10.45 -1.69 -2.08
N ASN A 209 9.64 -2.69 -1.73
CA ASN A 209 8.19 -2.56 -1.66
C ASN A 209 7.62 -3.22 -0.41
N PRO A 210 6.45 -2.75 0.07
CA PRO A 210 5.73 -3.43 1.13
C PRO A 210 5.28 -4.79 0.62
N PHE A 211 5.46 -5.85 1.41
CA PHE A 211 5.05 -7.19 1.01
C PHE A 211 4.00 -7.74 1.96
N ILE A 212 2.76 -7.85 1.47
CA ILE A 212 1.67 -8.48 2.20
C ILE A 212 0.78 -9.27 1.24
N ARG A 213 0.72 -10.57 1.50
CA ARG A 213 -0.06 -11.52 0.72
C ARG A 213 -0.60 -12.58 1.66
N TYR A 214 -1.74 -13.13 1.29
CA TYR A 214 -2.31 -14.31 1.92
C TYR A 214 -2.47 -15.41 0.86
N ALA A 215 -2.52 -16.66 1.33
CA ALA A 215 -2.79 -17.83 0.49
C ALA A 215 -3.63 -18.83 1.28
N TYR A 216 -4.43 -19.61 0.56
CA TYR A 216 -5.11 -20.78 1.12
C TYR A 216 -4.38 -22.04 0.68
N ASN A 217 -4.33 -23.02 1.58
CA ASN A 217 -3.89 -24.35 1.21
C ASN A 217 -4.84 -24.93 0.17
N LYS A 218 -4.28 -25.61 -0.84
CA LYS A 218 -5.07 -26.24 -1.92
C LYS A 218 -6.09 -27.28 -1.41
N LYS A 219 -5.92 -27.79 -0.18
CA LYS A 219 -6.74 -28.83 0.45
C LYS A 219 -7.51 -28.32 1.70
N ALA A 220 -7.69 -27.02 1.86
CA ALA A 220 -8.52 -26.46 2.92
C ALA A 220 -10.01 -26.58 2.57
#